data_AF-A0A645EEX4-F1
#
_entry.id   AF-A0A645EEX4-F1
#
_cell.length_a   1.000
_cell.length_b   1.000
_cell.length_c   1.000
_cell.angle_alpha   90.00
_cell.angle_beta   90.00
_cell.angle_gamma   90.00
#
_symmetry.space_group_name_H-M   'P 1'
#
loop_
_entity.id
_entity.type
_entity.pdbx_description
1 polymer ?
#
loop_
_entity_poly.entity_id
_entity_poly.type
_entity_poly.pdbx_seq_one_letter_code
_entity_poly.pdbx_strand_id
1 'polypeptide(L)'
;MFDKRKIQEAFRLSEMFTPTGESITPIYKVRENMEKLLIEENELQEYLYRYNPKEYHVYIDQAIQKIYHPTEDNLKKDEILRLSGLR
;
A
#
# COMPACT_ATOMS: atom_id res chain seq x y z
N MET A 1 -9.45 -0.91 -17.87
CA MET A 1 -9.95 0.19 -17.01
C MET A 1 -10.09 -0.39 -15.62
N PHE A 2 -9.26 0.08 -14.68
CA PHE A 2 -9.29 -0.41 -13.30
C PHE A 2 -10.56 0.03 -12.56
N ASP A 3 -10.96 -0.70 -11.52
CA ASP A 3 -12.01 -0.27 -10.61
C ASP A 3 -11.45 0.63 -9.51
N LYS A 4 -11.66 1.94 -9.68
CA LYS A 4 -11.27 2.97 -8.71
C LYS A 4 -11.74 2.67 -7.30
N ARG A 5 -12.98 2.19 -7.12
CA ARG A 5 -13.57 2.01 -5.78
C ARG A 5 -12.89 0.87 -5.03
N LYS A 6 -12.49 -0.17 -5.76
CA LYS A 6 -11.76 -1.32 -5.24
C LYS A 6 -10.40 -0.89 -4.68
N ILE A 7 -9.65 -0.07 -5.43
CA ILE A 7 -8.34 0.45 -5.01
C ILE A 7 -8.47 1.38 -3.81
N GLN A 8 -9.47 2.27 -3.80
CA GLN A 8 -9.74 3.13 -2.65
C GLN A 8 -10.10 2.35 -1.39
N GLU A 9 -10.91 1.29 -1.54
CA GLU A 9 -11.26 0.39 -0.44
C GLU A 9 -10.03 -0.36 0.09
N ALA A 10 -9.13 -0.81 -0.79
CA ALA A 10 -7.89 -1.44 -0.40
C ALA A 10 -7.07 -0.53 0.53
N PHE A 11 -6.87 0.73 0.13
CA PHE A 11 -6.17 1.72 0.96
C PHE A 11 -6.89 1.99 2.29
N ARG A 12 -8.22 2.13 2.27
CA ARG A 12 -9.02 2.35 3.48
C ARG A 12 -8.88 1.20 4.48
N LEU A 13 -8.92 -0.04 4.00
CA LEU A 13 -8.74 -1.24 4.83
C LEU A 13 -7.30 -1.41 5.33
N SER A 14 -6.34 -0.72 4.71
CA SER A 14 -4.93 -0.75 5.09
C SER A 14 -4.54 0.30 6.12
N GLU A 15 -5.43 1.24 6.41
CA GLU A 15 -5.24 2.25 7.45
C GLU A 15 -5.19 1.61 8.84
N MET A 16 -4.32 2.14 9.69
CA MET A 16 -4.09 1.73 11.08
C MET A 16 -3.79 2.95 11.93
N PHE A 17 -4.07 2.86 13.23
CA PHE A 17 -3.74 3.90 14.18
C PHE A 17 -2.53 3.48 15.04
N THR A 18 -1.60 4.40 15.21
CA THR A 18 -0.55 4.26 16.19
C THR A 18 -1.11 4.40 17.61
N PRO A 19 -0.38 3.97 18.67
CA PRO A 19 -0.74 4.28 20.04
C PRO A 19 -0.86 5.79 20.35
N THR A 20 -0.18 6.63 19.55
CA THR A 20 -0.26 8.10 19.61
C THR A 20 -1.50 8.66 18.92
N GLY A 21 -2.32 7.82 18.27
CA GLY A 21 -3.52 8.22 17.55
C GLY A 21 -3.26 8.71 16.12
N GLU A 22 -2.03 8.59 15.61
CA GLU A 22 -1.69 8.97 14.25
C GLU A 22 -2.14 7.89 13.27
N SER A 23 -2.78 8.29 12.17
CA SER A 23 -3.10 7.37 11.10
C SER A 23 -1.86 7.07 10.25
N ILE A 24 -1.63 5.79 10.01
CA ILE A 24 -0.59 5.29 9.10
C ILE A 24 -1.20 4.27 8.14
N THR A 25 -0.58 4.12 6.97
CA THR A 25 -0.92 3.07 6.00
C THR A 25 0.29 2.16 5.78
N PRO A 26 0.42 1.06 6.53
CA PRO A 26 1.54 0.14 6.35
C PRO A 26 1.51 -0.58 5.02
N ILE A 27 2.66 -0.66 4.34
CA ILE A 27 2.77 -1.30 3.02
C ILE A 27 2.34 -2.77 3.07
N TYR A 28 2.65 -3.51 4.13
CA TYR A 28 2.23 -4.91 4.22
C TYR A 28 0.71 -5.09 4.23
N LYS A 29 -0.04 -4.16 4.85
CA LYS A 29 -1.51 -4.19 4.81
C LYS A 29 -2.03 -3.81 3.43
N VAL A 30 -1.34 -2.89 2.74
CA VAL A 30 -1.66 -2.57 1.34
C VAL A 30 -1.50 -3.82 0.50
N ARG A 31 -0.36 -4.51 0.60
CA ARG A 31 -0.10 -5.77 -0.11
C ARG A 31 -1.20 -6.82 0.12
N GLU A 32 -1.52 -7.09 1.39
CA GLU A 32 -2.57 -8.05 1.74
C GLU A 32 -3.94 -7.67 1.16
N ASN A 33 -4.30 -6.39 1.17
CA ASN A 33 -5.59 -5.95 0.65
C ASN A 33 -5.62 -5.89 -0.87
N MET A 34 -4.50 -5.59 -1.54
CA MET A 34 -4.38 -5.71 -3.00
C MET A 34 -4.57 -7.16 -3.43
N GLU A 35 -3.96 -8.13 -2.72
CA GLU A 35 -4.13 -9.56 -2.98
C GLU A 35 -5.58 -10.01 -2.70
N LYS A 36 -6.13 -9.71 -1.52
CA LYS A 36 -7.52 -10.07 -1.14
C LYS A 36 -8.55 -9.51 -2.11
N LEU A 37 -8.32 -8.29 -2.59
CA LEU A 37 -9.20 -7.64 -3.53
C LEU A 37 -8.79 -7.92 -4.98
N LEU A 38 -7.83 -8.80 -5.30
CA LEU A 38 -7.44 -9.10 -6.68
C LEU A 38 -7.22 -7.82 -7.50
N ILE A 39 -6.37 -6.92 -7.00
CA ILE A 39 -5.95 -5.70 -7.69
C ILE A 39 -4.58 -5.97 -8.31
N GLU A 40 -4.52 -5.88 -9.63
CA GLU A 40 -3.29 -6.15 -10.37
C GLU A 40 -2.31 -4.97 -10.32
N GLU A 41 -1.03 -5.26 -10.50
CA GLU A 41 0.05 -4.26 -10.43
C GLU A 41 -0.17 -3.08 -11.38
N ASN A 42 -0.52 -3.38 -12.63
CA ASN A 42 -0.77 -2.37 -13.65
C ASN A 42 -2.02 -1.51 -13.34
N GLU A 43 -3.04 -2.08 -12.70
CA GLU A 43 -4.23 -1.35 -12.27
C GLU A 43 -3.87 -0.32 -11.19
N LEU A 44 -3.08 -0.74 -10.19
CA LEU A 44 -2.61 0.18 -9.14
C LEU A 44 -1.69 1.25 -9.71
N GLN A 45 -0.77 0.87 -10.60
CA GLN A 45 0.16 1.81 -11.23
C GLN A 45 -0.59 2.87 -12.05
N GLU A 46 -1.54 2.46 -12.90
CA GLU A 46 -2.37 3.39 -13.68
C GLU A 46 -3.17 4.33 -12.77
N TYR A 47 -3.74 3.79 -11.68
CA TYR A 47 -4.45 4.58 -10.68
C TYR A 47 -3.55 5.66 -10.05
N LEU A 48 -2.35 5.28 -9.61
CA LEU A 48 -1.43 6.20 -8.94
C LEU A 48 -0.97 7.32 -9.86
N TYR A 49 -0.62 7.02 -11.12
CA TYR A 49 -0.25 8.05 -12.09
C TYR A 49 -1.41 8.99 -12.43
N ARG A 50 -2.64 8.46 -12.50
CA ARG A 50 -3.83 9.25 -12.85
C ARG A 50 -4.24 10.22 -11.74
N TYR A 51 -4.15 9.81 -10.48
CA TYR A 51 -4.74 10.55 -9.36
C TYR A 51 -3.75 11.27 -8.44
N ASN A 52 -2.45 11.03 -8.57
CA ASN A 52 -1.44 11.77 -7.79
C ASN A 52 -0.82 12.92 -8.59
N PRO A 53 -0.49 14.04 -7.93
CA PRO A 53 0.33 15.11 -8.51
C PRO A 53 1.64 14.59 -9.12
N LYS A 54 2.08 15.23 -10.21
CA LYS A 54 3.28 14.82 -10.97
C LYS A 54 4.56 14.77 -10.12
N GLU A 55 4.68 15.63 -9.12
CA GLU A 55 5.83 15.62 -8.19
C GLU A 55 5.96 14.32 -7.40
N TYR A 56 4.87 13.58 -7.20
CA TYR A 56 4.89 12.28 -6.52
C TYR A 56 5.13 11.11 -7.47
N HIS A 57 5.14 11.32 -8.78
CA HIS A 57 5.32 10.25 -9.76
C HIS A 57 6.66 9.55 -9.61
N VAL A 58 7.69 10.26 -9.13
CA VAL A 58 9.02 9.72 -8.84
C VAL A 58 9.02 8.62 -7.77
N TYR A 59 7.97 8.56 -6.94
CA TYR A 59 7.84 7.55 -5.88
C TYR A 59 6.94 6.38 -6.29
N ILE A 60 6.21 6.47 -7.41
CA ILE A 60 5.20 5.47 -7.79
C ILE A 60 5.87 4.12 -8.01
N ASP A 61 6.95 4.05 -8.79
CA ASP A 61 7.62 2.78 -9.07
C ASP A 61 8.19 2.13 -7.80
N GLN A 62 8.66 2.95 -6.85
CA GLN A 62 9.12 2.46 -5.55
C GLN A 62 7.96 1.92 -4.71
N ALA A 63 6.80 2.58 -4.73
CA ALA A 63 5.61 2.10 -4.03
C ALA A 63 5.10 0.78 -4.63
N ILE A 64 5.02 0.70 -5.97
CA ILE A 64 4.64 -0.51 -6.70
C ILE A 64 5.59 -1.66 -6.37
N GLN A 65 6.90 -1.45 -6.44
CA GLN A 65 7.89 -2.47 -6.09
C GLN A 65 7.70 -2.98 -4.66
N LYS A 66 7.52 -2.10 -3.68
CA LYS A 66 7.35 -2.53 -2.28
C LYS A 66 6.04 -3.27 -2.03
N ILE A 67 5.00 -3.01 -2.83
CA ILE A 67 3.71 -3.69 -2.72
C ILE A 67 3.78 -5.06 -3.39
N TYR A 68 4.16 -5.14 -4.68
CA TYR A 68 4.05 -6.37 -5.47
C TYR A 68 5.32 -7.22 -5.50
N HIS A 69 6.50 -6.61 -5.32
CA HIS A 69 7.80 -7.27 -5.43
C HIS A 69 8.68 -7.01 -4.19
N PRO A 70 8.20 -7.24 -2.96
CA PRO A 70 8.95 -6.89 -1.76
C PRO A 70 10.27 -7.66 -1.68
N THR A 71 11.35 -6.96 -1.28
CA THR A 71 12.61 -7.62 -0.95
C THR A 71 12.55 -8.27 0.43
N GLU A 72 13.48 -9.15 0.75
CA GLU A 72 13.59 -9.73 2.11
C GLU A 72 13.69 -8.65 3.19
N ASP A 73 14.42 -7.56 2.93
CA ASP A 73 14.53 -6.45 3.86
C ASP A 73 13.21 -5.68 4.03
N ASN A 74 12.37 -5.62 2.99
CA ASN A 74 11.01 -5.09 3.14
C ASN A 74 10.19 -6.00 4.05
N LEU A 75 10.24 -7.31 3.83
CA LEU A 75 9.49 -8.29 4.64
C LEU A 75 9.92 -8.27 6.10
N LYS A 76 11.22 -8.16 6.41
CA LYS A 76 11.73 -8.01 7.78
C LYS A 76 11.20 -6.75 8.46
N LYS A 77 11.18 -5.62 7.75
CA LYS A 77 10.61 -4.36 8.28
C LYS A 77 9.10 -4.47 8.52
N ASP A 78 8.39 -5.14 7.62
CA ASP A 78 6.96 -5.41 7.75
C ASP A 78 6.68 -6.27 9.00
N GLU A 79 7.48 -7.30 9.27
CA GLU A 79 7.35 -8.16 10.46
C GLU A 79 7.58 -7.39 11.76
N ILE A 80 8.63 -6.55 11.83
CA ILE A 80 8.88 -5.68 12.98
C ILE A 80 7.66 -4.78 13.25
N LEU A 81 7.08 -4.22 12.18
CA LEU A 81 5.93 -3.34 12.29
C LEU A 81 4.64 -4.08 12.67
N ARG A 82 4.47 -5.34 12.28
CA ARG A 82 3.34 -6.18 12.74
C ARG A 82 3.43 -6.47 14.24
N LEU A 83 4.63 -6.75 14.72
CA LEU A 83 4.88 -7.11 16.12
C LEU A 83 4.84 -5.89 17.07
N SER A 84 4.91 -4.66 16.56
CA SER A 84 4.89 -3.45 17.38
C SER A 84 3.52 -3.13 18.00
N GLY A 85 2.47 -3.91 17.71
CA GLY A 85 1.17 -3.81 18.38
C GLY A 85 0.34 -2.59 17.95
N LEU A 86 0.62 -2.02 16.78
CA LEU A 86 -0.23 -1.02 16.12
C LEU A 86 -1.65 -1.58 15.93
N ARG A 87 -2.68 -0.77 16.18
CA ARG A 87 -4.09 -1.20 16.19
C ARG A 87 -4.91 -0.55 15.09
#